data_AF-A0A1H8CXB6-F1
#
_entry.id   AF-A0A1H8CXB6-F1
#
_cell.length_a   1.000
_cell.length_b   1.000
_cell.length_c   1.000
_cell.angle_alpha   90.00
_cell.angle_beta   90.00
_cell.angle_gamma   90.00
#
_symmetry.space_group_name_H-M   'P 1'
#
loop_
_entity.id
_entity.type
_entity.pdbx_description
1 polymer ?
#
loop_
_entity_poly.entity_id
_entity_poly.type
_entity_poly.pdbx_seq_one_letter_code
_entity_poly.pdbx_strand_id
1 'polypeptide(L)'
;MAADVNAVPAPQSGASAPAISPVTDAEVAELAARKLLIPVDGVKAAQLQDTYTQSRSNGRLHEAIDIMAPAGTPVRAVENGRIVKLFNSAAGGITVYQFDPASQYGYYYAHLQGYAEGLQEGQEVRRGDVIGYVGSTGNADAAAPHLHFAAFKLGPERNWWRGAYLNPYRLWR
;
A
#
# COMPACT_ATOMS: atom_id res chain seq x y z
N MET A 1 -17.68 54.27 -19.72
CA MET A 1 -18.34 52.95 -19.58
C MET A 1 -17.91 52.15 -20.80
N ALA A 2 -17.26 51.00 -20.79
CA ALA A 2 -16.72 50.02 -19.84
C ALA A 2 -15.79 49.12 -20.71
N ALA A 3 -14.88 48.26 -20.30
CA ALA A 3 -14.22 47.87 -19.06
C ALA A 3 -12.89 47.23 -19.54
N ASP A 4 -11.84 47.39 -18.76
CA ASP A 4 -10.64 46.55 -18.82
C ASP A 4 -11.03 45.08 -18.69
N VAL A 5 -10.58 44.25 -19.63
CA VAL A 5 -10.54 42.79 -19.44
C VAL A 5 -9.09 42.39 -19.29
N ASN A 6 -8.63 42.38 -18.03
CA ASN A 6 -7.42 41.69 -17.62
C ASN A 6 -7.51 40.22 -18.07
N ALA A 7 -6.69 39.85 -19.03
CA ALA A 7 -6.45 38.45 -19.37
C ALA A 7 -5.78 37.77 -18.17
N VAL A 8 -6.47 36.82 -17.54
CA VAL A 8 -5.89 35.93 -16.55
C VAL A 8 -4.90 35.02 -17.28
N PRO A 9 -3.61 34.98 -16.92
CA PRO A 9 -2.69 34.03 -17.53
C PRO A 9 -3.10 32.60 -17.15
N ALA A 10 -3.08 31.70 -18.14
CA ALA A 10 -3.32 30.28 -17.95
C ALA A 10 -2.42 29.72 -16.82
N PRO A 11 -2.90 28.75 -16.02
CA PRO A 11 -2.05 28.11 -15.02
C PRO A 11 -0.84 27.50 -15.72
N GLN A 12 0.35 27.96 -15.34
CA GLN A 12 1.60 27.38 -15.79
C GLN A 12 1.64 25.92 -15.34
N SER A 13 1.88 25.03 -16.29
CA SER A 13 2.11 23.60 -16.11
C SER A 13 3.13 23.39 -14.99
N GLY A 14 2.65 23.00 -13.82
CA GLY A 14 3.47 22.78 -12.63
C GLY A 14 4.55 21.73 -12.91
N ALA A 15 5.78 22.00 -12.45
CA ALA A 15 6.92 21.11 -12.56
C ALA A 15 6.54 19.68 -12.15
N SER A 16 6.99 18.67 -12.92
CA SER A 16 6.75 17.28 -12.53
C SER A 16 7.45 17.00 -11.19
N ALA A 17 6.72 16.38 -10.26
CA ALA A 17 7.30 15.97 -8.99
C ALA A 17 8.53 15.08 -9.26
N PRO A 18 9.64 15.26 -8.52
CA PRO A 18 10.88 14.55 -8.78
C PRO A 18 10.67 13.02 -8.84
N ALA A 19 11.45 12.36 -9.69
CA ALA A 19 11.42 10.91 -9.84
C ALA A 19 11.92 10.26 -8.53
N ILE A 20 11.21 9.22 -8.07
CA ILE A 20 11.63 8.43 -6.92
C ILE A 20 12.58 7.36 -7.43
N SER A 21 13.79 7.28 -6.88
CA SER A 21 14.77 6.26 -7.27
C SER A 21 14.22 4.85 -7.01
N PRO A 22 14.48 3.88 -7.91
CA PRO A 22 14.13 2.48 -7.67
C PRO A 22 14.72 1.94 -6.37
N VAL A 23 14.04 0.96 -5.77
CA VAL A 23 14.54 0.26 -4.59
C VAL A 23 15.69 -0.67 -5.00
N THR A 24 16.81 -0.59 -4.27
CA THR A 24 18.01 -1.39 -4.49
C THR A 24 17.92 -2.73 -3.76
N ASP A 25 18.72 -3.73 -4.18
CA ASP A 25 18.80 -5.02 -3.46
C ASP A 25 19.29 -4.87 -2.01
N ALA A 26 20.16 -3.88 -1.74
CA ALA A 26 20.61 -3.57 -0.39
C ALA A 26 19.47 -3.07 0.50
N GLU A 27 18.60 -2.20 -0.02
CA GLU A 27 17.40 -1.73 0.68
C GLU A 27 16.39 -2.86 0.90
N VAL A 28 16.23 -3.77 -0.07
CA VAL A 28 15.40 -4.98 0.12
C VAL A 28 15.97 -5.85 1.23
N ALA A 29 17.29 -6.06 1.27
CA ALA A 29 17.96 -6.86 2.30
C ALA A 29 17.84 -6.21 3.69
N GLU A 30 17.99 -4.88 3.78
CA GLU A 30 17.77 -4.14 5.02
C GLU A 30 16.34 -4.32 5.53
N LEU A 31 15.35 -4.18 4.64
CA LEU A 31 13.95 -4.32 5.00
C LEU A 31 13.60 -5.76 5.42
N ALA A 32 14.15 -6.77 4.73
CA ALA A 32 14.00 -8.18 5.11
C ALA A 32 14.60 -8.46 6.51
N ALA A 33 15.73 -7.83 6.85
CA ALA A 33 16.36 -7.96 8.16
C ALA A 33 15.49 -7.41 9.31
N ARG A 34 14.52 -6.52 9.02
CA ARG A 34 13.55 -6.02 10.00
C ARG A 34 12.50 -7.07 10.42
N LYS A 35 12.44 -8.23 9.74
CA LYS A 35 11.51 -9.33 10.03
C LYS A 35 10.04 -8.88 10.07
N LEU A 36 9.63 -8.19 9.00
CA LEU A 36 8.24 -7.78 8.80
C LEU A 36 7.31 -8.99 8.97
N LEU A 37 6.17 -8.76 9.64
CA LEU A 37 5.12 -9.77 9.76
C LEU A 37 4.48 -10.02 8.39
N ILE A 38 4.11 -11.27 8.08
CA ILE A 38 3.15 -11.54 7.00
C ILE A 38 1.80 -10.99 7.47
N PRO A 39 1.19 -10.03 6.76
CA PRO A 39 0.09 -9.23 7.28
C PRO A 39 -1.26 -9.94 7.37
N VAL A 40 -1.32 -11.26 7.18
CA VAL A 40 -2.57 -12.04 7.23
C VAL A 40 -2.43 -13.16 8.24
N ASP A 41 -3.37 -13.22 9.17
CA ASP A 41 -3.34 -14.21 10.24
C ASP A 41 -3.34 -15.66 9.73
N GLY A 42 -2.45 -16.47 10.31
CA GLY A 42 -2.32 -17.89 9.98
C GLY A 42 -1.61 -18.21 8.67
N VAL A 43 -1.29 -17.20 7.83
CA VAL A 43 -0.54 -17.42 6.59
C VAL A 43 0.95 -17.52 6.88
N LYS A 44 1.56 -18.62 6.44
CA LYS A 44 3.00 -18.88 6.55
C LYS A 44 3.70 -18.51 5.25
N ALA A 45 4.99 -18.18 5.35
CA ALA A 45 5.82 -17.87 4.18
C ALA A 45 5.69 -18.95 3.09
N ALA A 46 5.70 -20.23 3.45
CA ALA A 46 5.55 -21.38 2.53
C ALA A 46 4.28 -21.35 1.65
N GLN A 47 3.24 -20.61 2.04
CA GLN A 47 1.97 -20.50 1.30
C GLN A 47 1.96 -19.31 0.32
N LEU A 48 2.94 -18.41 0.41
CA LEU A 48 3.04 -17.26 -0.46
C LEU A 48 3.46 -17.66 -1.88
N GLN A 49 2.87 -17.00 -2.86
CA GLN A 49 3.25 -17.08 -4.27
C GLN A 49 3.82 -15.72 -4.70
N ASP A 50 4.85 -15.74 -5.54
CA ASP A 50 5.39 -14.52 -6.11
C ASP A 50 4.46 -14.03 -7.24
N THR A 51 3.64 -13.03 -6.93
CA THR A 51 2.70 -12.43 -7.88
C THR A 51 3.15 -11.05 -8.38
N TYR A 52 4.36 -10.59 -8.04
CA TYR A 52 4.77 -9.19 -8.21
C TYR A 52 4.78 -8.72 -9.67
N THR A 53 5.25 -9.58 -10.57
CA THR A 53 5.38 -9.29 -12.00
C THR A 53 4.16 -9.71 -12.81
N GLN A 54 3.08 -10.19 -12.17
CA GLN A 54 1.88 -10.61 -12.89
C GLN A 54 1.24 -9.43 -13.61
N SER A 55 0.81 -9.66 -14.85
CA SER A 55 0.12 -8.67 -15.66
C SER A 55 -1.26 -8.36 -15.08
N ARG A 56 -1.60 -7.07 -15.03
CA ARG A 56 -2.93 -6.55 -14.70
C ARG A 56 -3.51 -5.84 -15.93
N SER A 57 -4.80 -5.48 -15.84
CA SER A 57 -5.49 -4.74 -16.89
C SER A 57 -4.70 -3.51 -17.35
N ASN A 58 -4.76 -3.21 -18.65
CA ASN A 58 -4.06 -2.08 -19.29
C ASN A 58 -2.52 -2.17 -19.27
N GLY A 59 -1.95 -3.39 -19.24
CA GLY A 59 -0.50 -3.59 -19.32
C GLY A 59 0.27 -3.17 -18.06
N ARG A 60 -0.44 -2.95 -16.96
CA ARG A 60 0.17 -2.65 -15.66
C ARG A 60 0.78 -3.90 -15.05
N LEU A 61 1.90 -3.75 -14.36
CA LEU A 61 2.40 -4.78 -13.45
C LEU A 61 1.60 -4.74 -12.15
N HIS A 62 1.61 -5.87 -11.45
CA HIS A 62 0.91 -6.00 -10.18
C HIS A 62 1.57 -5.17 -9.07
N GLU A 63 2.91 -5.15 -9.00
CA GLU A 63 3.69 -4.34 -8.04
C GLU A 63 3.36 -4.61 -6.55
N ALA A 64 2.79 -5.79 -6.28
CA ALA A 64 2.29 -6.19 -4.98
C ALA A 64 2.26 -7.73 -4.87
N ILE A 65 1.90 -8.22 -3.69
CA ILE A 65 1.60 -9.64 -3.46
C ILE A 65 0.12 -9.81 -3.10
N ASP A 66 -0.52 -10.83 -3.70
CA ASP A 66 -1.86 -11.26 -3.27
C ASP A 66 -1.74 -12.41 -2.28
N ILE A 67 -2.20 -12.18 -1.06
CA ILE A 67 -2.14 -13.14 0.04
C ILE A 67 -3.53 -13.72 0.24
N MET A 68 -3.73 -14.94 -0.27
CA MET A 68 -5.01 -15.65 -0.22
C MET A 68 -5.39 -16.03 1.23
N ALA A 69 -6.59 -15.67 1.65
CA ALA A 69 -7.18 -16.07 2.92
C ALA A 69 -8.71 -15.89 2.91
N PRO A 70 -9.46 -16.60 3.77
CA PRO A 70 -10.90 -16.39 3.89
C PRO A 70 -11.25 -14.93 4.21
N ALA A 71 -12.39 -14.47 3.69
CA ALA A 71 -12.97 -13.19 4.09
C ALA A 71 -13.17 -13.15 5.62
N GLY A 72 -12.84 -12.01 6.24
CA GLY A 72 -12.87 -11.85 7.69
C GLY A 72 -11.59 -12.25 8.42
N THR A 73 -10.61 -12.87 7.76
CA THR A 73 -9.31 -13.14 8.39
C THR A 73 -8.65 -11.83 8.81
N PRO A 74 -8.13 -11.70 10.05
CA PRO A 74 -7.47 -10.48 10.50
C PRO A 74 -6.27 -10.09 9.64
N VAL A 75 -6.23 -8.81 9.26
CA VAL A 75 -5.09 -8.16 8.62
C VAL A 75 -4.34 -7.35 9.66
N ARG A 76 -3.02 -7.53 9.72
CA ARG A 76 -2.16 -6.96 10.76
C ARG A 76 -1.10 -6.02 10.20
N ALA A 77 -0.75 -5.01 10.99
CA ALA A 77 0.36 -4.12 10.69
C ALA A 77 1.68 -4.90 10.59
N VAL A 78 2.40 -4.76 9.47
CA VAL A 78 3.63 -5.53 9.19
C VAL A 78 4.80 -5.19 10.12
N GLU A 79 4.84 -3.94 10.60
CA GLU A 79 5.77 -3.45 11.60
C GLU A 79 5.15 -2.29 12.41
N ASN A 80 5.92 -1.69 13.31
CA ASN A 80 5.50 -0.46 13.99
C ASN A 80 5.34 0.66 12.97
N GLY A 81 4.47 1.64 13.25
CA GLY A 81 4.34 2.76 12.34
C GLY A 81 3.11 3.60 12.60
N ARG A 82 2.66 4.28 11.56
CA ARG A 82 1.52 5.18 11.61
C ARG A 82 0.57 4.91 10.46
N ILE A 83 -0.73 4.87 10.75
CA ILE A 83 -1.76 4.87 9.72
C ILE A 83 -1.84 6.28 9.14
N VAL A 84 -1.49 6.42 7.86
CA VAL A 84 -1.43 7.75 7.21
C VAL A 84 -2.63 8.03 6.33
N LYS A 85 -3.34 6.98 5.90
CA LYS A 85 -4.56 7.14 5.11
C LYS A 85 -5.47 5.93 5.26
N LEU A 86 -6.76 6.21 5.44
CA LEU A 86 -7.86 5.28 5.22
C LEU A 86 -8.59 5.76 3.97
N PHE A 87 -8.75 4.89 2.98
CA PHE A 87 -9.29 5.30 1.70
C PHE A 87 -10.21 4.23 1.10
N ASN A 88 -11.18 4.67 0.31
CA ASN A 88 -12.01 3.78 -0.49
C ASN A 88 -11.89 4.18 -1.97
N SER A 89 -11.41 3.26 -2.80
CA SER A 89 -11.16 3.51 -4.23
C SER A 89 -11.83 2.45 -5.11
N ALA A 90 -12.09 2.78 -6.37
CA ALA A 90 -12.71 1.84 -7.31
C ALA A 90 -11.88 0.56 -7.51
N ALA A 91 -10.55 0.68 -7.59
CA ALA A 91 -9.67 -0.48 -7.79
C ALA A 91 -9.36 -1.18 -6.46
N GLY A 92 -8.81 -0.44 -5.48
CA GLY A 92 -8.37 -1.02 -4.21
C GLY A 92 -9.48 -1.37 -3.21
N GLY A 93 -10.69 -0.87 -3.43
CA GLY A 93 -11.77 -0.99 -2.45
C GLY A 93 -11.42 -0.25 -1.16
N ILE A 94 -11.75 -0.84 -0.02
CA ILE A 94 -11.37 -0.35 1.31
C ILE A 94 -9.90 -0.64 1.54
N THR A 95 -9.13 0.42 1.83
CA THR A 95 -7.68 0.33 1.95
C THR A 95 -7.14 1.05 3.18
N VAL A 96 -5.97 0.57 3.63
CA VAL A 96 -5.15 1.18 4.67
C VAL A 96 -3.78 1.48 4.09
N TYR A 97 -3.25 2.66 4.39
CA TYR A 97 -1.86 3.03 4.16
C TYR A 97 -1.17 3.23 5.50
N GLN A 98 -0.09 2.51 5.71
CA GLN A 98 0.77 2.62 6.88
C GLN A 98 2.16 3.08 6.45
N PHE A 99 2.76 4.02 7.18
CA PHE A 99 4.18 4.31 7.05
C PHE A 99 4.97 3.67 8.18
N ASP A 100 6.21 3.26 7.88
CA ASP A 100 7.17 2.84 8.90
C ASP A 100 7.57 4.01 9.82
N PRO A 101 8.23 3.77 10.97
CA PRO A 101 8.51 4.81 11.95
C PRO A 101 9.37 5.95 11.40
N ALA A 102 10.25 5.64 10.44
CA ALA A 102 11.12 6.62 9.78
C ALA A 102 10.44 7.37 8.62
N SER A 103 9.24 6.94 8.20
CA SER A 103 8.60 7.40 6.96
C SER A 103 9.52 7.27 5.74
N GLN A 104 10.28 6.17 5.70
CA GLN A 104 11.09 5.73 4.57
C GLN A 104 10.32 4.75 3.68
N TYR A 105 9.45 3.94 4.26
CA TYR A 105 8.63 2.96 3.56
C TYR A 105 7.14 3.14 3.85
N GLY A 106 6.34 2.85 2.82
CA GLY A 106 4.90 2.74 2.91
C GLY A 106 4.42 1.30 2.65
N TYR A 107 3.36 0.93 3.34
CA TYR A 107 2.67 -0.34 3.25
C TYR A 107 1.21 -0.10 2.88
N TYR A 108 0.77 -0.76 1.82
CA TYR A 108 -0.57 -0.64 1.28
C TYR A 108 -1.32 -1.96 1.46
N TYR A 109 -2.49 -1.89 2.07
CA TYR A 109 -3.38 -3.02 2.34
C TYR A 109 -4.70 -2.76 1.64
N ALA A 110 -5.11 -3.62 0.71
CA ALA A 110 -6.31 -3.41 -0.11
C ALA A 110 -7.27 -4.59 -0.11
N HIS A 111 -8.43 -4.37 -0.73
CA HIS A 111 -9.55 -5.30 -0.82
C HIS A 111 -10.18 -5.67 0.53
N LEU A 112 -9.93 -4.87 1.56
CA LEU A 112 -10.44 -5.16 2.91
C LEU A 112 -11.97 -5.18 2.90
N GLN A 113 -12.59 -5.98 3.77
CA GLN A 113 -14.03 -5.91 4.00
C GLN A 113 -14.41 -4.84 5.04
N GLY A 114 -13.43 -4.33 5.78
CA GLY A 114 -13.62 -3.31 6.81
C GLY A 114 -12.35 -3.06 7.61
N TYR A 115 -12.33 -1.95 8.35
CA TYR A 115 -11.26 -1.58 9.27
C TYR A 115 -11.42 -2.27 10.62
N ALA A 116 -10.32 -2.37 11.37
CA ALA A 116 -10.40 -2.71 12.78
C ALA A 116 -11.17 -1.63 13.56
N GLU A 117 -11.83 -2.01 14.65
CA GLU A 117 -12.56 -1.07 15.48
C GLU A 117 -11.61 0.01 16.04
N GLY A 118 -12.04 1.27 15.95
CA GLY A 118 -11.27 2.41 16.44
C GLY A 118 -10.07 2.80 15.56
N LEU A 119 -9.82 2.13 14.44
CA LEU A 119 -8.74 2.51 13.53
C LEU A 119 -8.99 3.89 12.92
N GLN A 120 -8.01 4.79 13.01
CA GLN A 120 -8.11 6.13 12.47
C GLN A 120 -6.82 6.63 11.84
N GLU A 121 -6.92 7.59 10.93
CA GLU A 121 -5.76 8.29 10.37
C GLU A 121 -4.98 9.00 11.48
N GLY A 122 -3.65 8.97 11.39
CA GLY A 122 -2.72 9.49 12.38
C GLY A 122 -2.42 8.54 13.54
N GLN A 123 -3.14 7.43 13.69
CA GLN A 123 -2.93 6.46 14.75
C GLN A 123 -1.56 5.75 14.63
N GLU A 124 -0.87 5.63 15.76
CA GLU A 124 0.31 4.77 15.86
C GLU A 124 -0.13 3.32 16.06
N VAL A 125 0.51 2.42 15.32
CA VAL A 125 0.27 0.98 15.38
C VAL A 125 1.57 0.25 15.68
N ARG A 126 1.47 -0.85 16.41
CA ARG A 126 2.58 -1.78 16.65
C ARG A 126 2.50 -2.93 15.66
N ARG A 127 3.66 -3.54 15.40
CA ARG A 127 3.75 -4.79 14.64
C ARG A 127 2.76 -5.81 15.19
N GLY A 128 1.85 -6.28 14.36
CA GLY A 128 0.84 -7.28 14.74
C GLY A 128 -0.49 -6.70 15.21
N ASP A 129 -0.64 -5.39 15.36
CA ASP A 129 -1.96 -4.81 15.63
C ASP A 129 -2.91 -5.10 14.46
N VAL A 130 -4.17 -5.44 14.77
CA VAL A 130 -5.20 -5.65 13.74
C VAL A 130 -5.60 -4.30 13.16
N ILE A 131 -5.55 -4.17 11.84
CA ILE A 131 -5.88 -2.93 11.10
C ILE A 131 -7.05 -3.13 10.13
N GLY A 132 -7.54 -4.35 9.98
CA GLY A 132 -8.67 -4.63 9.13
C GLY A 132 -8.87 -6.11 8.94
N TYR A 133 -9.68 -6.46 7.95
CA TYR A 133 -10.04 -7.83 7.68
C TYR A 133 -10.02 -8.09 6.18
N VAL A 134 -9.51 -9.26 5.80
CA VAL A 134 -9.49 -9.72 4.40
C VAL A 134 -10.89 -9.67 3.82
N GLY A 135 -11.01 -9.25 2.57
CA GLY A 135 -12.28 -9.16 1.86
C GLY A 135 -12.11 -9.31 0.35
N SER A 136 -13.08 -8.74 -0.38
CA SER A 136 -13.10 -8.68 -1.84
C SER A 136 -13.65 -7.33 -2.34
N THR A 137 -13.38 -6.23 -1.63
CA THR A 137 -13.87 -4.91 -2.08
C THR A 137 -13.02 -4.35 -3.23
N GLY A 138 -13.55 -3.36 -3.97
CA GLY A 138 -12.86 -2.81 -5.14
C GLY A 138 -13.05 -3.73 -6.35
N ASN A 139 -11.95 -4.06 -7.03
CA ASN A 139 -11.99 -4.95 -8.19
C ASN A 139 -11.56 -6.40 -7.90
N ALA A 140 -11.44 -6.78 -6.62
CA ALA A 140 -11.16 -8.16 -6.23
C ALA A 140 -12.35 -9.10 -6.49
N ASP A 141 -12.05 -10.35 -6.83
CA ASP A 141 -13.06 -11.38 -7.04
C ASP A 141 -13.64 -11.85 -5.69
N ALA A 142 -14.97 -11.84 -5.58
CA ALA A 142 -15.69 -12.35 -4.41
C ALA A 142 -15.50 -13.87 -4.19
N ALA A 143 -15.20 -14.62 -5.25
CA ALA A 143 -14.89 -16.04 -5.17
C ALA A 143 -13.45 -16.32 -4.71
N ALA A 144 -12.58 -15.30 -4.68
CA ALA A 144 -11.19 -15.42 -4.30
C ALA A 144 -10.77 -14.28 -3.33
N PRO A 145 -11.31 -14.24 -2.09
CA PRO A 145 -10.90 -13.24 -1.11
C PRO A 145 -9.39 -13.31 -0.82
N HIS A 146 -8.77 -12.15 -0.73
CA HIS A 146 -7.34 -12.01 -0.50
C HIS A 146 -7.01 -10.62 0.04
N LEU A 147 -5.81 -10.51 0.63
CA LEU A 147 -5.19 -9.22 0.85
C LEU A 147 -4.26 -8.92 -0.33
N HIS A 148 -4.51 -7.80 -1.02
CA HIS A 148 -3.50 -7.21 -1.89
C HIS A 148 -2.58 -6.33 -1.04
N PHE A 149 -1.30 -6.70 -0.97
CA PHE A 149 -0.30 -6.04 -0.14
C PHE A 149 0.86 -5.50 -0.98
N ALA A 150 1.14 -4.21 -0.87
CA ALA A 150 2.30 -3.59 -1.51
C ALA A 150 3.23 -2.94 -0.48
N ALA A 151 4.53 -2.97 -0.76
CA ALA A 151 5.56 -2.25 -0.04
C ALA A 151 6.30 -1.33 -1.01
N PHE A 152 6.55 -0.08 -0.60
CA PHE A 152 7.21 0.90 -1.46
C PHE A 152 8.08 1.86 -0.67
N LYS A 153 9.18 2.30 -1.27
CA LYS A 153 10.01 3.38 -0.77
C LYS A 153 9.34 4.72 -1.05
N LEU A 154 9.25 5.55 -0.01
CA LEU A 154 8.67 6.88 -0.10
C LEU A 154 9.62 7.87 -0.78
N GLY A 155 9.05 8.81 -1.52
CA GLY A 155 9.76 9.99 -2.02
C GLY A 155 9.97 11.04 -0.94
N PRO A 156 10.72 12.12 -1.24
CA PRO A 156 11.01 13.19 -0.28
C PRO A 156 9.74 13.87 0.26
N GLU A 157 8.68 13.92 -0.54
CA GLU A 157 7.38 14.49 -0.15
C GLU A 157 6.52 13.54 0.70
N ARG A 158 6.91 12.27 0.83
CA ARG A 158 6.20 11.25 1.63
C ARG A 158 4.71 11.12 1.28
N ASN A 159 4.39 11.24 -0.01
CA ASN A 159 3.05 11.04 -0.53
C ASN A 159 2.61 9.58 -0.39
N TRP A 160 1.49 9.31 0.27
CA TRP A 160 1.00 7.94 0.49
C TRP A 160 0.57 7.23 -0.81
N TRP A 161 0.24 7.98 -1.85
CA TRP A 161 -0.24 7.45 -3.15
C TRP A 161 0.87 7.20 -4.16
N ARG A 162 2.15 7.41 -3.82
CA ARG A 162 3.27 7.25 -4.75
C ARG A 162 4.55 6.80 -4.04
N GLY A 163 5.23 5.82 -4.63
CA GLY A 163 6.53 5.34 -4.17
C GLY A 163 7.25 4.53 -5.24
N ALA A 164 8.47 4.10 -4.92
CA ALA A 164 9.15 3.06 -5.69
C ALA A 164 8.81 1.70 -5.08
N TYR A 165 8.04 0.88 -5.79
CA TYR A 165 7.59 -0.43 -5.31
C TYR A 165 8.75 -1.42 -5.26
N LEU A 166 8.68 -2.32 -4.28
CA LEU A 166 9.57 -3.47 -4.16
C LEU A 166 8.74 -4.75 -4.01
N ASN A 167 9.32 -5.88 -4.42
CA ASN A 167 8.64 -7.16 -4.34
C ASN A 167 8.53 -7.64 -2.87
N PRO A 168 7.33 -7.65 -2.25
CA PRO A 168 7.19 -8.04 -0.85
C PRO A 168 7.50 -9.53 -0.62
N TYR A 169 7.35 -10.38 -1.65
CA TYR A 169 7.68 -11.81 -1.57
C TYR A 169 9.14 -12.03 -1.13
N ARG A 170 10.05 -11.16 -1.56
CA ARG A 170 11.49 -11.22 -1.21
C ARG A 170 11.77 -10.88 0.25
N LEU A 171 10.80 -10.33 1.00
CA LEU A 171 10.98 -9.98 2.41
C LEU A 171 10.78 -11.18 3.36
N TRP A 172 10.18 -12.27 2.85
CA TRP A 172 9.82 -13.45 3.64
C TRP A 172 10.45 -14.75 3.11
N ARG A 173 11.45 -14.65 2.22
CA ARG A 173 12.12 -15.76 1.57
C ARG A 173 13.63 -15.70 1.69
#